data_AF-A0A2K6EF04-F1
#
_entry.id   AF-A0A2K6EF04-F1
#
_cell.length_a   1.000
_cell.length_b   1.000
_cell.length_c   1.000
_cell.angle_alpha   90.00
_cell.angle_beta   90.00
_cell.angle_gamma   90.00
#
_symmetry.space_group_name_H-M   'P 1'
#
loop_
_entity.id
_entity.type
_entity.pdbx_description
1 polymer ?
#
loop_
_entity_poly.entity_id
_entity_poly.type
_entity_poly.pdbx_seq_one_letter_code
_entity_poly.pdbx_strand_id
1 'polypeptide(L)'
;MREALCTSPENQPLGEATRNLPFQFCPQQASGMKAAGILALIGCLVASTESKVYTRCKLAKIFSRAGLDNYAGFSLGNWICMAYYESGYNTTAQTTLDDGSVDYGIFQINSFTWCRYEKLQEKNHCHVACSALITDDLTDAIICAKKIVKETQGMNYWQRWKKHCEGKDLSEWKRGCEVS
;
A
#
# COMPACT_ATOMS: atom_id res chain seq x y z
N MET A 1 38.56 38.69 -17.22
CA MET A 1 38.67 38.97 -18.67
C MET A 1 37.50 39.87 -19.05
N ARG A 2 37.71 40.82 -19.96
CA ARG A 2 36.69 41.76 -20.47
C ARG A 2 35.43 40.98 -20.90
N GLU A 3 34.26 41.42 -20.45
CA GLU A 3 33.01 40.92 -21.01
C GLU A 3 32.72 41.66 -22.31
N ALA A 4 32.60 40.90 -23.39
CA ALA A 4 32.07 41.35 -24.67
C ALA A 4 30.54 41.22 -24.65
N LEU A 5 29.83 42.28 -25.03
CA LEU A 5 28.38 42.26 -25.19
C LEU A 5 28.02 41.58 -26.52
N CYS A 6 27.14 40.56 -26.48
CA CYS A 6 26.61 39.87 -27.67
C CYS A 6 25.13 40.23 -27.91
N THR A 7 24.79 40.38 -29.19
CA THR A 7 23.43 40.52 -29.76
C THR A 7 22.85 39.16 -30.16
N SER A 8 21.53 39.09 -30.35
CA SER A 8 20.72 37.92 -30.75
C SER A 8 20.73 37.67 -32.28
N PRO A 9 20.44 36.44 -32.77
CA PRO A 9 20.84 35.97 -34.09
C PRO A 9 19.68 35.95 -35.09
N GLU A 10 19.34 37.06 -35.72
CA GLU A 10 18.59 37.02 -36.98
C GLU A 10 19.29 37.92 -38.01
N ASN A 11 20.07 37.27 -38.89
CA ASN A 11 20.66 37.75 -40.15
C ASN A 11 21.87 38.72 -40.07
N GLN A 12 23.09 38.19 -40.27
CA GLN A 12 24.20 38.97 -40.84
C GLN A 12 24.02 39.08 -42.37
N PRO A 13 24.13 40.26 -42.98
CA PRO A 13 24.19 40.39 -44.44
C PRO A 13 25.63 40.23 -44.96
N LEU A 14 25.74 39.59 -46.11
CA LEU A 14 26.95 39.45 -46.90
C LEU A 14 27.17 40.78 -47.67
N GLY A 15 28.11 41.60 -47.22
CA GLY A 15 28.66 42.69 -48.04
C GLY A 15 27.79 43.96 -48.19
N GLU A 16 28.53 45.08 -48.17
CA GLU A 16 28.17 46.43 -48.65
C GLU A 16 27.22 47.34 -47.82
N ALA A 17 27.85 48.39 -47.30
CA ALA A 17 27.40 49.77 -47.07
C ALA A 17 26.04 50.00 -46.38
N THR A 18 26.05 50.26 -45.07
CA THR A 18 24.86 50.77 -44.36
C THR A 18 25.18 52.01 -43.51
N ARG A 19 24.41 53.08 -43.78
CA ARG A 19 24.45 54.38 -43.11
C ARG A 19 23.39 54.47 -42.00
N ASN A 20 23.76 55.21 -40.94
CA ASN A 20 22.94 56.02 -40.01
C ASN A 20 22.08 55.32 -38.90
N LEU A 21 22.60 55.39 -37.65
CA LEU A 21 22.01 55.81 -36.33
C LEU A 21 20.48 55.76 -36.06
N PRO A 22 20.02 55.90 -34.79
CA PRO A 22 20.36 55.26 -33.50
C PRO A 22 19.08 54.67 -32.83
N PHE A 23 19.14 53.81 -31.81
CA PHE A 23 18.17 53.81 -30.69
C PHE A 23 18.64 52.94 -29.53
N GLN A 24 18.39 53.48 -28.34
CA GLN A 24 18.82 53.07 -27.01
C GLN A 24 17.61 52.52 -26.27
N PHE A 25 17.71 51.35 -25.62
CA PHE A 25 16.87 50.97 -24.47
C PHE A 25 17.62 49.99 -23.55
N CYS A 26 17.68 50.33 -22.26
CA CYS A 26 18.30 49.56 -21.16
C CYS A 26 17.38 48.42 -20.66
N PRO A 27 17.93 47.37 -20.01
CA PRO A 27 17.14 46.31 -19.39
C PRO A 27 16.44 46.82 -18.11
N GLN A 28 15.21 46.36 -17.90
CA GLN A 28 14.43 46.65 -16.71
C GLN A 28 14.96 45.84 -15.53
N GLN A 29 15.39 46.55 -14.50
CA GLN A 29 15.83 46.00 -13.23
C GLN A 29 14.60 45.50 -12.44
N ALA A 30 14.53 44.20 -12.18
CA ALA A 30 13.67 43.64 -11.16
C ALA A 30 14.56 42.96 -10.10
N SER A 31 14.82 43.73 -9.04
CA SER A 31 15.46 43.30 -7.80
C SER A 31 14.58 42.26 -7.10
N GLY A 32 15.17 41.15 -6.66
CA GLY A 32 14.51 40.24 -5.71
C GLY A 32 14.89 38.76 -5.82
N MET A 33 16.16 38.40 -5.57
CA MET A 33 16.45 37.03 -5.14
C MET A 33 15.86 36.83 -3.74
N LYS A 34 14.67 36.22 -3.66
CA LYS A 34 14.32 35.42 -2.48
C LYS A 34 14.80 34.01 -2.74
N ALA A 35 15.97 33.72 -2.22
CA ALA A 35 16.50 32.36 -2.12
C ALA A 35 15.49 31.45 -1.38
N ALA A 36 15.61 30.15 -1.66
CA ALA A 36 14.90 29.00 -1.08
C ALA A 36 13.71 28.45 -1.90
N GLY A 37 13.97 28.03 -3.13
CA GLY A 37 13.18 26.98 -3.80
C GLY A 37 13.86 25.63 -3.57
N ILE A 38 13.39 24.88 -2.57
CA ILE A 38 13.86 23.54 -2.21
C ILE A 38 13.75 22.63 -3.44
N LEU A 39 14.86 22.02 -3.88
CA LEU A 39 14.83 20.87 -4.80
C LEU A 39 13.96 19.79 -4.16
N ALA A 40 12.76 19.58 -4.70
CA ALA A 40 11.88 18.50 -4.26
C ALA A 40 12.47 17.17 -4.73
N LEU A 41 13.37 16.60 -3.92
CA LEU A 41 13.76 15.20 -4.00
C LEU A 41 12.55 14.35 -3.62
N ILE A 42 11.67 14.07 -4.59
CA ILE A 42 10.67 13.01 -4.45
C ILE A 42 11.43 11.70 -4.68
N GLY A 43 12.14 11.26 -3.64
CA GLY A 43 12.56 9.87 -3.54
C GLY A 43 11.32 9.04 -3.31
N CYS A 44 10.82 8.37 -4.35
CA CYS A 44 9.88 7.26 -4.16
C CYS A 44 10.59 6.25 -3.25
N LEU A 45 10.18 6.18 -1.98
CA LEU A 45 10.42 4.99 -1.16
C LEU A 45 9.65 3.87 -1.86
N VAL A 46 10.33 3.16 -2.75
CA VAL A 46 9.88 1.85 -3.17
C VAL A 46 10.15 0.97 -1.96
N ALA A 47 9.17 0.90 -1.05
CA ALA A 47 9.19 -0.10 0.00
C ALA A 47 9.10 -1.44 -0.73
N SER A 48 10.25 -2.10 -0.90
CA SER A 48 10.30 -3.50 -1.29
C SER A 48 9.52 -4.27 -0.23
N THR A 49 8.28 -4.65 -0.56
CA THR A 49 7.47 -5.53 0.28
C THR A 49 8.11 -6.91 0.20
N GLU A 50 9.07 -7.18 1.07
CA GLU A 50 9.57 -8.54 1.21
C GLU A 50 8.42 -9.43 1.70
N SER A 51 8.22 -10.57 1.05
CA SER A 51 7.19 -11.52 1.45
C SER A 51 7.52 -12.08 2.83
N LYS A 52 6.60 -11.93 3.79
CA LYS A 52 6.82 -12.42 5.15
C LYS A 52 5.91 -13.57 5.47
N VAL A 53 6.53 -14.71 5.75
CA VAL A 53 5.85 -15.86 6.34
C VAL A 53 6.03 -15.78 7.85
N TYR A 54 4.95 -15.53 8.57
CA TYR A 54 4.98 -15.48 10.03
C TYR A 54 5.07 -16.87 10.65
N THR A 55 5.77 -16.99 11.77
CA THR A 55 5.68 -18.20 12.61
C THR A 55 4.41 -18.17 13.45
N ARG A 56 3.88 -19.35 13.80
CA ARG A 56 2.65 -19.51 14.60
C ARG A 56 2.63 -18.62 15.86
N CYS A 57 3.68 -18.67 16.68
CA CYS A 57 3.70 -17.89 17.92
C CYS A 57 3.95 -16.40 17.73
N LYS A 58 4.69 -15.98 16.70
CA LYS A 58 4.80 -14.56 16.36
C LYS A 58 3.44 -14.01 15.95
N LEU A 59 2.70 -14.76 15.14
CA LEU A 59 1.36 -14.40 14.72
C LEU A 59 0.37 -14.39 15.89
N ALA A 60 0.43 -15.39 16.77
CA ALA A 60 -0.38 -15.44 17.99
C ALA A 60 -0.22 -14.19 18.86
N LYS A 61 1.03 -13.73 19.07
CA LYS A 61 1.33 -12.49 19.81
C LYS A 61 0.75 -11.25 19.11
N ILE A 62 0.85 -11.16 17.79
CA ILE A 62 0.27 -10.04 17.00
C ILE A 62 -1.26 -10.04 17.13
N PHE A 63 -1.89 -11.18 16.89
CA PHE A 63 -3.36 -11.31 16.93
C PHE A 63 -3.93 -11.06 18.33
N SER A 64 -3.26 -11.55 19.37
CA SER A 64 -3.60 -11.26 20.77
C SER A 64 -3.56 -9.75 21.04
N ARG A 65 -2.44 -9.08 20.73
CA ARG A 65 -2.28 -7.62 20.92
C ARG A 65 -3.27 -6.80 20.10
N ALA A 66 -3.65 -7.28 18.92
CA ALA A 66 -4.66 -6.66 18.09
C ALA A 66 -6.10 -6.91 18.57
N GLY A 67 -6.29 -7.61 19.69
CA GLY A 67 -7.60 -7.87 20.28
C GLY A 67 -8.46 -8.81 19.42
N LEU A 68 -7.86 -9.86 18.86
CA LEU A 68 -8.58 -10.93 18.18
C LEU A 68 -9.00 -12.07 19.11
N ASP A 69 -8.39 -12.19 20.30
CA ASP A 69 -8.85 -13.19 21.26
C ASP A 69 -10.25 -12.84 21.79
N ASN A 70 -11.18 -13.78 21.63
CA ASN A 70 -12.61 -13.64 21.91
C ASN A 70 -13.34 -12.57 21.08
N TYR A 71 -12.76 -12.10 19.97
CA TYR A 71 -13.44 -11.17 19.08
C TYR A 71 -14.66 -11.85 18.42
N ALA A 72 -15.85 -11.26 18.60
CA ALA A 72 -17.12 -11.80 18.11
C ALA A 72 -17.38 -13.26 18.53
N GLY A 73 -16.87 -13.68 19.70
CA GLY A 73 -17.04 -15.03 20.22
C GLY A 73 -16.03 -16.06 19.68
N PHE A 74 -15.08 -15.66 18.83
CA PHE A 74 -14.04 -16.55 18.31
C PHE A 74 -12.75 -16.43 19.12
N SER A 75 -12.27 -17.56 19.64
CA SER A 75 -10.99 -17.62 20.36
C SER A 75 -9.81 -17.29 19.46
N LEU A 76 -8.67 -16.90 20.05
CA LEU A 76 -7.43 -16.65 19.30
C LEU A 76 -7.01 -17.83 18.39
N GLY A 77 -7.28 -19.07 18.83
CA GLY A 77 -6.99 -20.27 18.04
C GLY A 77 -7.74 -20.33 16.71
N ASN A 78 -8.95 -19.76 16.62
CA ASN A 78 -9.69 -19.66 15.37
C ASN A 78 -8.96 -18.81 14.34
N TRP A 79 -8.47 -17.64 14.75
CA TRP A 79 -7.73 -16.72 13.88
C TRP A 79 -6.41 -17.31 13.40
N ILE A 80 -5.67 -17.98 14.30
CA ILE A 80 -4.41 -18.63 13.96
C ILE A 80 -4.64 -19.82 13.01
N CYS A 81 -5.67 -20.63 13.25
CA CYS A 81 -6.03 -21.75 12.38
C CYS A 81 -6.47 -21.27 11.00
N MET A 82 -7.35 -20.25 10.94
CA MET A 82 -7.81 -19.66 9.68
C MET A 82 -6.63 -19.15 8.83
N ALA A 83 -5.77 -18.31 9.41
CA ALA A 83 -4.62 -17.75 8.69
C ALA A 83 -3.67 -18.84 8.15
N TYR A 84 -3.53 -19.96 8.86
CA TYR A 84 -2.70 -21.08 8.38
C TYR A 84 -3.30 -21.74 7.14
N TYR A 85 -4.58 -22.08 7.18
CA TYR A 85 -5.22 -22.78 6.08
C TYR A 85 -5.46 -21.88 4.87
N GLU A 86 -5.66 -20.57 5.08
CA GLU A 86 -5.85 -19.62 3.99
C GLU A 86 -4.54 -19.32 3.24
N SER A 87 -3.46 -18.99 3.96
CA SER A 87 -2.23 -18.48 3.32
C SER A 87 -0.93 -19.16 3.76
N GLY A 88 -0.98 -20.11 4.70
CA GLY A 88 0.23 -20.63 5.33
C GLY A 88 1.03 -19.56 6.08
N TYR A 89 0.34 -18.53 6.60
CA TYR A 89 0.93 -17.34 7.24
C TYR A 89 1.74 -16.42 6.33
N ASN A 90 1.63 -16.57 5.01
CA ASN A 90 2.28 -15.68 4.05
C ASN A 90 1.47 -14.39 3.87
N THR A 91 2.06 -13.24 4.23
CA THR A 91 1.41 -11.93 4.10
C THR A 91 1.23 -11.48 2.66
N THR A 92 2.02 -11.99 1.72
CA THR A 92 1.96 -11.60 0.30
C THR A 92 1.22 -12.63 -0.57
N ALA A 93 0.57 -13.61 0.05
CA ALA A 93 -0.18 -14.63 -0.66
C ALA A 93 -1.27 -13.99 -1.54
N GLN A 94 -1.32 -14.42 -2.80
CA GLN A 94 -2.34 -13.98 -3.75
C GLN A 94 -2.87 -15.21 -4.50
N THR A 95 -4.18 -15.32 -4.58
CA THR A 95 -4.85 -16.41 -5.31
C THR A 95 -5.86 -15.80 -6.28
N THR A 96 -5.67 -16.01 -7.58
CA THR A 96 -6.66 -15.63 -8.60
C THR A 96 -7.75 -16.70 -8.68
N LEU A 97 -9.01 -16.27 -8.65
CA LEU A 97 -10.18 -17.13 -8.76
C LEU A 97 -10.71 -17.16 -10.20
N ASP A 98 -11.59 -18.12 -10.49
CA ASP A 98 -12.15 -18.34 -11.83
C ASP A 98 -12.98 -17.15 -12.34
N ASP A 99 -13.56 -16.35 -11.44
CA ASP A 99 -14.30 -15.13 -11.76
C ASP A 99 -13.39 -13.91 -12.03
N GLY A 100 -12.08 -14.09 -11.95
CA GLY A 100 -11.06 -13.06 -12.13
C GLY A 100 -10.81 -12.19 -10.90
N SER A 101 -11.55 -12.40 -9.81
CA SER A 101 -11.22 -11.76 -8.52
C SER A 101 -9.95 -12.37 -7.92
N VAL A 102 -9.34 -11.65 -6.98
CA VAL A 102 -8.10 -12.08 -6.33
C VAL A 102 -8.28 -12.03 -4.82
N ASP A 103 -7.83 -13.08 -4.14
CA ASP A 103 -7.74 -13.15 -2.69
C ASP A 103 -6.37 -12.68 -2.21
N TYR A 104 -6.35 -11.73 -1.27
CA TYR A 104 -5.13 -11.04 -0.84
C TYR A 104 -4.72 -11.37 0.59
N GLY A 105 -3.42 -11.58 0.73
CA GLY A 105 -2.66 -11.58 1.96
C GLY A 105 -3.00 -12.71 2.91
N ILE A 106 -2.63 -12.50 4.17
CA ILE A 106 -2.63 -13.55 5.20
C ILE A 106 -4.02 -14.16 5.46
N PHE A 107 -5.07 -13.38 5.22
CA PHE A 107 -6.47 -13.78 5.41
C PHE A 107 -7.22 -14.06 4.11
N GLN A 108 -6.54 -14.04 2.95
CA GLN A 108 -7.16 -14.29 1.63
C GLN A 108 -8.47 -13.46 1.44
N ILE A 109 -8.35 -12.15 1.60
CA ILE A 109 -9.47 -11.21 1.49
C ILE A 109 -9.72 -10.87 0.02
N ASN A 110 -10.94 -11.07 -0.45
CA ASN A 110 -11.28 -11.04 -1.86
C ASN A 110 -11.55 -9.62 -2.40
N SER A 111 -11.01 -9.29 -3.58
CA SER A 111 -11.18 -7.99 -4.23
C SER A 111 -12.56 -7.73 -4.84
N PHE A 112 -13.40 -8.74 -5.03
CA PHE A 112 -14.76 -8.53 -5.53
C PHE A 112 -15.63 -7.74 -4.54
N THR A 113 -15.35 -7.86 -3.24
CA THR A 113 -16.20 -7.30 -2.17
C THR A 113 -15.46 -6.38 -1.21
N TRP A 114 -14.24 -6.71 -0.81
CA TRP A 114 -13.67 -6.18 0.43
C TRP A 114 -12.62 -5.08 0.22
N CYS A 115 -11.82 -5.15 -0.83
CA CYS A 115 -10.76 -4.18 -1.14
C CYS A 115 -10.81 -3.77 -2.62
N ARG A 116 -10.16 -2.66 -2.98
CA ARG A 116 -10.06 -2.20 -4.38
C ARG A 116 -8.63 -1.96 -4.82
N TYR A 117 -8.36 -2.05 -6.12
CA TYR A 117 -7.09 -1.59 -6.71
C TYR A 117 -7.19 -0.11 -7.09
N GLU A 118 -7.90 0.23 -8.16
CA GLU A 118 -8.10 1.62 -8.62
C GLU A 118 -9.42 1.87 -9.37
N LYS A 119 -10.16 0.84 -9.80
CA LYS A 119 -11.38 1.00 -10.61
C LYS A 119 -12.60 1.29 -9.74
N LEU A 120 -13.33 2.36 -10.08
CA LEU A 120 -14.48 2.90 -9.33
C LEU A 120 -15.74 2.01 -9.29
N GLN A 121 -15.74 0.86 -9.96
CA GLN A 121 -16.92 -0.02 -10.09
C GLN A 121 -16.92 -1.21 -9.09
N GLU A 122 -15.84 -1.41 -8.32
CA GLU A 122 -15.72 -2.53 -7.37
C GLU A 122 -16.27 -2.17 -5.98
N LYS A 123 -16.90 -3.13 -5.31
CA LYS A 123 -17.31 -2.99 -3.91
C LYS A 123 -16.06 -2.94 -3.04
N ASN A 124 -16.00 -1.98 -2.11
CA ASN A 124 -14.87 -1.83 -1.20
C ASN A 124 -15.38 -1.66 0.24
N HIS A 125 -15.90 -2.74 0.81
CA HIS A 125 -16.49 -2.71 2.15
C HIS A 125 -15.46 -2.33 3.23
N CYS A 126 -14.18 -2.69 3.08
CA CYS A 126 -13.15 -2.33 4.05
C CYS A 126 -12.54 -0.94 3.83
N HIS A 127 -12.92 -0.23 2.77
CA HIS A 127 -12.37 1.08 2.40
C HIS A 127 -10.84 1.10 2.30
N VAL A 128 -10.26 0.01 1.82
CA VAL A 128 -8.81 -0.23 1.79
C VAL A 128 -8.34 -0.58 0.38
N ALA A 129 -7.08 -0.26 0.06
CA ALA A 129 -6.45 -0.74 -1.16
C ALA A 129 -6.03 -2.21 -0.99
N CYS A 130 -6.21 -3.06 -2.01
CA CYS A 130 -5.80 -4.47 -1.89
C CYS A 130 -4.28 -4.61 -1.66
N SER A 131 -3.48 -3.65 -2.14
CA SER A 131 -2.03 -3.58 -1.88
C SER A 131 -1.69 -3.40 -0.39
N ALA A 132 -2.56 -2.77 0.40
CA ALA A 132 -2.35 -2.61 1.84
C ALA A 132 -2.57 -3.94 2.61
N LEU A 133 -3.28 -4.90 2.01
CA LEU A 133 -3.53 -6.21 2.61
C LEU A 133 -2.37 -7.20 2.44
N ILE A 134 -1.39 -6.87 1.59
CA ILE A 134 -0.21 -7.69 1.31
C ILE A 134 1.08 -7.11 1.88
N THR A 135 0.97 -6.32 2.96
CA THR A 135 2.13 -5.74 3.63
C THR A 135 2.56 -6.56 4.85
N ASP A 136 3.75 -6.26 5.34
CA ASP A 136 4.29 -6.81 6.58
C ASP A 136 3.49 -6.42 7.83
N ASP A 137 2.88 -5.23 7.78
CA ASP A 137 2.01 -4.70 8.81
C ASP A 137 0.60 -5.26 8.61
N LEU A 138 0.15 -6.09 9.57
CA LEU A 138 -1.13 -6.76 9.50
C LEU A 138 -2.31 -5.86 9.91
N THR A 139 -2.08 -4.58 10.23
CA THR A 139 -3.10 -3.69 10.77
C THR A 139 -4.33 -3.59 9.86
N ASP A 140 -4.14 -3.27 8.58
CA ASP A 140 -5.24 -3.15 7.62
C ASP A 140 -5.96 -4.48 7.37
N ALA A 141 -5.19 -5.57 7.26
CA ALA A 141 -5.73 -6.91 7.11
C ALA A 141 -6.59 -7.33 8.32
N ILE A 142 -6.14 -7.05 9.54
CA ILE A 142 -6.86 -7.37 10.78
C ILE A 142 -8.13 -6.53 10.91
N ILE A 143 -8.07 -5.23 10.60
CA ILE A 143 -9.24 -4.35 10.63
C ILE A 143 -10.29 -4.85 9.63
N CYS A 144 -9.86 -5.20 8.41
CA CYS A 144 -10.77 -5.71 7.40
C CYS A 144 -11.36 -7.08 7.81
N ALA A 145 -10.56 -8.02 8.31
CA ALA A 145 -11.06 -9.32 8.76
C ALA A 145 -12.05 -9.21 9.92
N LYS A 146 -11.84 -8.27 10.85
CA LYS A 146 -12.82 -7.93 11.90
C LYS A 146 -14.14 -7.44 11.32
N LYS A 147 -14.08 -6.60 10.29
CA LYS A 147 -15.27 -6.12 9.58
C LYS A 147 -16.02 -7.26 8.88
N ILE A 148 -15.28 -8.16 8.21
CA ILE A 148 -15.85 -9.35 7.58
C ILE A 148 -16.64 -10.17 8.59
N VAL A 149 -16.01 -10.55 9.72
CA VAL A 149 -16.69 -11.35 10.77
C VAL A 149 -17.98 -10.69 11.26
N LYS A 150 -18.00 -9.36 11.41
CA LYS A 150 -19.20 -8.63 11.80
C LYS A 150 -20.29 -8.68 10.72
N GLU A 151 -19.95 -8.40 9.46
CA GLU A 151 -20.92 -8.33 8.37
C GLU A 151 -21.43 -9.71 7.94
N THR A 152 -20.58 -10.75 8.00
CA THR A 152 -20.94 -12.13 7.65
C THR A 152 -21.41 -12.96 8.84
N GLN A 153 -21.61 -12.32 10.01
CA GLN A 153 -22.06 -12.95 11.25
C GLN A 153 -21.25 -14.20 11.64
N GLY A 154 -19.92 -14.12 11.50
CA GLY A 154 -19.00 -15.18 11.86
C GLY A 154 -17.91 -15.41 10.82
N MET A 155 -17.14 -16.49 11.02
CA MET A 155 -16.00 -16.84 10.16
C MET A 155 -16.37 -17.67 8.92
N ASN A 156 -17.68 -17.80 8.60
CA ASN A 156 -18.19 -18.56 7.46
C ASN A 156 -17.75 -18.03 6.09
N TYR A 157 -17.26 -16.79 6.02
CA TYR A 157 -16.62 -16.25 4.83
C TYR A 157 -15.42 -17.12 4.40
N TRP A 158 -14.61 -17.59 5.36
CA TRP A 158 -13.42 -18.39 5.11
C TRP A 158 -13.78 -19.88 5.01
N GLN A 159 -13.94 -20.38 3.79
CA GLN A 159 -14.30 -21.79 3.55
C GLN A 159 -13.24 -22.76 4.08
N ARG A 160 -11.94 -22.37 4.08
CA ARG A 160 -10.90 -23.24 4.61
C ARG A 160 -10.93 -23.29 6.13
N TRP A 161 -11.23 -22.18 6.81
CA TRP A 161 -11.53 -22.20 8.25
C TRP A 161 -12.71 -23.13 8.55
N LYS A 162 -13.81 -23.01 7.79
CA LYS A 162 -14.99 -23.86 7.97
C LYS A 162 -14.64 -25.35 7.87
N LYS A 163 -13.88 -25.73 6.85
CA LYS A 163 -13.48 -27.12 6.60
C LYS A 163 -12.50 -27.66 7.64
N HIS A 164 -11.56 -26.83 8.11
CA HIS A 164 -10.41 -27.33 8.86
C HIS A 164 -10.38 -26.94 10.34
N CYS A 165 -11.12 -25.92 10.75
CA CYS A 165 -11.05 -25.32 12.08
C CYS A 165 -12.39 -25.33 12.84
N GLU A 166 -13.52 -25.14 12.15
CA GLU A 166 -14.84 -25.06 12.78
C GLU A 166 -15.15 -26.31 13.63
N GLY A 167 -15.69 -26.09 14.83
CA GLY A 167 -16.13 -27.16 15.75
C GLY A 167 -15.02 -27.99 16.38
N LYS A 168 -13.74 -27.69 16.12
CA LYS A 168 -12.60 -28.41 16.71
C LYS A 168 -12.07 -27.72 17.96
N ASP A 169 -11.38 -28.48 18.80
CA ASP A 169 -10.54 -27.87 19.83
C ASP A 169 -9.33 -27.20 19.15
N LEU A 170 -9.24 -25.87 19.30
CA LEU A 170 -8.17 -25.05 18.74
C LEU A 170 -7.19 -24.54 19.81
N SER A 171 -7.24 -25.08 21.03
CA SER A 171 -6.32 -24.76 22.13
C SER A 171 -4.85 -24.94 21.72
N GLU A 172 -4.59 -25.97 20.92
CA GLU A 172 -3.31 -26.32 20.33
C GLU A 172 -2.66 -25.20 19.51
N TRP A 173 -3.47 -24.40 18.82
CA TRP A 173 -2.96 -23.32 17.96
C TRP A 173 -2.28 -22.21 18.73
N LYS A 174 -2.64 -21.99 20.01
CA LYS A 174 -1.95 -21.05 20.90
C LYS A 174 -1.03 -21.73 21.93
N ARG A 175 -0.99 -23.06 21.98
CA ARG A 175 -0.18 -23.81 22.96
C ARG A 175 1.31 -23.47 22.80
N GLY A 176 1.97 -23.21 23.93
CA GLY A 176 3.39 -22.85 23.97
C GLY A 176 3.73 -21.46 23.41
N CYS A 177 2.72 -20.67 23.01
CA CYS A 177 2.93 -19.26 22.70
C CYS A 177 2.68 -18.44 23.97
N GLU A 178 3.65 -17.62 24.36
CA GLU A 178 3.52 -16.67 25.47
C GLU A 178 2.61 -15.50 25.04
N VAL A 179 1.31 -15.75 25.00
CA VAL A 179 0.29 -14.74 24.76
C VAL A 179 -0.27 -14.34 26.13
N SER A 180 0.06 -13.13 26.56
CA SER A 180 -0.35 -12.55 27.84
C SER A 180 -1.72 -11.89 27.75
#